data_AF-A0A517NCL5-F1
#
_entry.id   AF-A0A517NCL5-F1
#
_cell.length_a   1.000
_cell.length_b   1.000
_cell.length_c   1.000
_cell.angle_alpha   90.00
_cell.angle_beta   90.00
_cell.angle_gamma   90.00
#
_symmetry.space_group_name_H-M   'P 1'
#
loop_
_entity.id
_entity.type
_entity.pdbx_description
1 polymer ?
#
loop_
_entity_poly.entity_id
_entity_poly.type
_entity_poly.pdbx_seq_one_letter_code
_entity_poly.pdbx_strand_id
1 'polypeptide(L)'
;MIDESDSELVGDTVERILDLHGNQLDIYSIPKPHQIVLTVNQAHARITNGGFQFLLEREDADFNLCTLMAESHATIGAERGHRAFSKFLRGILWIRPTSAISRPFNKLRLPLSVIKAFLGFETADTLYFESSDETFGFLADYIRSNADALPAG
;
A
#
# COMPACT_ATOMS: atom_id res chain seq x y z
N MET A 1 -9.61 -11.31 -10.16
CA MET A 1 -9.52 -12.34 -9.12
C MET A 1 -8.05 -12.62 -8.94
N ILE A 2 -7.52 -12.47 -7.72
CA ILE A 2 -6.12 -12.80 -7.42
C ILE A 2 -5.92 -14.29 -7.65
N ASP A 3 -4.83 -14.67 -8.33
CA ASP A 3 -4.43 -16.06 -8.51
C ASP A 3 -4.02 -16.64 -7.14
N GLU A 4 -4.56 -17.79 -6.76
CA GLU A 4 -4.26 -18.42 -5.46
C GLU A 4 -2.76 -18.68 -5.30
N SER A 5 -2.05 -19.01 -6.38
CA SER A 5 -0.61 -19.24 -6.37
C SER A 5 0.20 -17.96 -6.14
N ASP A 6 -0.26 -16.83 -6.68
CA ASP A 6 0.34 -15.52 -6.40
C ASP A 6 0.09 -15.11 -4.95
N SER A 7 -1.12 -15.35 -4.44
CA SER A 7 -1.48 -15.09 -3.03
C SER A 7 -0.60 -15.87 -2.06
N GLU A 8 -0.39 -17.15 -2.30
CA GLU A 8 0.46 -18.02 -1.48
C GLU A 8 1.93 -17.56 -1.53
N LEU A 9 2.46 -17.31 -2.74
CA LEU A 9 3.85 -16.85 -2.92
C LEU A 9 4.13 -15.54 -2.15
N VAL A 10 3.23 -14.56 -2.26
CA VAL A 10 3.36 -13.29 -1.55
C VAL A 10 3.25 -13.50 -0.04
N GLY A 11 2.27 -14.29 0.41
CA GLY A 11 2.07 -14.60 1.83
C GLY A 11 3.31 -15.22 2.47
N ASP A 12 3.82 -16.30 1.89
CA ASP A 12 5.01 -17.01 2.38
C ASP A 12 6.23 -16.10 2.41
N THR A 13 6.41 -15.28 1.36
CA THR A 13 7.55 -14.36 1.29
C THR A 13 7.47 -13.27 2.36
N VAL A 14 6.28 -12.75 2.63
CA VAL A 14 6.06 -11.79 3.72
C VAL A 14 6.38 -12.42 5.06
N GLU A 15 5.90 -13.63 5.33
CA GLU A 15 6.18 -14.36 6.57
C GLU A 15 7.68 -14.55 6.77
N ARG A 16 8.40 -15.04 5.76
CA ARG A 16 9.86 -15.21 5.82
C ARG A 16 10.61 -13.90 6.07
N ILE A 17 10.18 -12.79 5.47
CA ILE A 17 10.79 -11.47 5.71
C ILE A 17 10.56 -11.04 7.16
N LEU A 18 9.35 -11.23 7.70
CA LEU A 18 9.01 -10.86 9.07
C LEU A 18 9.77 -11.73 10.08
N ASP A 19 9.92 -13.02 9.83
CA ASP A 19 10.71 -13.93 10.66
C ASP A 19 12.20 -13.55 10.70
N LEU A 20 12.76 -13.12 9.57
CA LEU A 20 14.16 -12.70 9.48
C LEU A 20 14.46 -11.44 10.30
N HIS A 21 13.56 -10.46 10.28
CA HIS A 21 13.79 -9.14 10.88
C HIS A 21 13.15 -8.98 12.26
N GLY A 22 12.22 -9.86 12.63
CA GLY A 22 11.52 -9.86 13.91
C GLY A 22 10.40 -8.82 14.03
N ASN A 23 9.69 -8.86 15.16
CA ASN A 23 8.43 -8.13 15.39
C ASN A 23 8.55 -6.60 15.56
N GLN A 24 9.77 -6.06 15.74
CA GLN A 24 10.03 -4.62 15.85
C GLN A 24 10.78 -4.12 14.62
N LEU A 25 10.14 -4.31 13.47
CA LEU A 25 10.67 -3.94 12.18
C LEU A 25 10.66 -2.42 11.97
N ASP A 26 11.84 -1.81 11.79
CA ASP A 26 11.96 -0.52 11.13
C ASP A 26 12.08 -0.74 9.62
N ILE A 27 10.99 -0.46 8.89
CA ILE A 27 10.91 -0.66 7.43
C ILE A 27 12.00 0.12 6.67
N TYR A 28 12.52 1.22 7.22
CA TYR A 28 13.54 2.02 6.52
C TYR A 28 14.95 1.44 6.68
N SER A 29 15.14 0.48 7.58
CA SER A 29 16.44 -0.12 7.92
C SER A 29 16.74 -1.42 7.19
N ILE A 30 15.74 -2.04 6.54
CA ILE A 30 15.88 -3.37 5.91
C ILE A 30 16.27 -3.26 4.42
N PRO A 31 16.74 -4.33 3.77
CA PRO A 31 17.07 -4.31 2.35
C PRO A 31 15.88 -3.87 1.47
N LYS A 32 16.16 -3.08 0.42
CA LYS A 32 15.13 -2.48 -0.44
C LYS A 32 14.14 -3.50 -1.03
N PRO A 33 14.54 -4.71 -1.47
CA PRO A 33 13.58 -5.70 -1.95
C PRO A 33 12.57 -6.14 -0.89
N HIS A 34 13.00 -6.25 0.37
CA HIS A 34 12.13 -6.60 1.49
C HIS A 34 11.17 -5.45 1.80
N GLN A 35 11.67 -4.20 1.75
CA GLN A 35 10.84 -3.01 1.91
C GLN A 35 9.69 -2.98 0.90
N ILE A 36 9.99 -3.24 -0.37
CA ILE A 36 9.01 -3.22 -1.46
C ILE A 36 7.93 -4.26 -1.22
N VAL A 37 8.32 -5.50 -0.92
CA VAL A 37 7.36 -6.58 -0.68
C VAL A 37 6.43 -6.26 0.49
N LEU A 38 7.00 -5.87 1.63
CA LEU A 38 6.21 -5.57 2.82
C LEU A 38 5.29 -4.36 2.61
N THR A 39 5.78 -3.29 1.98
CA THR A 39 4.99 -2.06 1.83
C THR A 39 3.87 -2.19 0.82
N VAL A 40 4.07 -2.91 -0.29
CA VAL A 40 2.99 -3.19 -1.25
C VAL A 40 1.94 -4.11 -0.61
N ASN A 41 2.36 -5.19 0.07
CA ASN A 41 1.42 -6.08 0.75
C ASN A 41 0.63 -5.35 1.86
N GLN A 42 1.31 -4.53 2.67
CA GLN A 42 0.68 -3.73 3.73
C GLN A 42 -0.28 -2.69 3.15
N ALA A 43 0.06 -2.04 2.04
CA ALA A 43 -0.84 -1.12 1.33
C ALA A 43 -2.08 -1.85 0.85
N HIS A 44 -1.91 -3.01 0.21
CA HIS A 44 -3.00 -3.83 -0.28
C HIS A 44 -3.95 -4.20 0.86
N ALA A 45 -3.44 -4.83 1.92
CA ALA A 45 -4.23 -5.25 3.08
C ALA A 45 -4.96 -4.08 3.78
N ARG A 46 -4.39 -2.87 3.79
CA ARG A 46 -5.03 -1.71 4.42
C ARG A 46 -6.10 -1.10 3.52
N ILE A 47 -5.80 -0.90 2.25
CA ILE A 47 -6.69 -0.19 1.33
C ILE A 47 -7.86 -1.08 0.93
N THR A 48 -7.68 -2.37 0.69
CA THR A 48 -8.80 -3.29 0.34
C THR A 48 -9.83 -3.42 1.46
N ASN A 49 -9.43 -3.22 2.73
CA ASN A 49 -10.32 -3.28 3.89
C ASN A 49 -11.18 -2.02 4.14
N GLY A 50 -10.79 -0.86 3.61
CA GLY A 50 -11.51 0.39 3.94
C GLY A 50 -11.02 1.65 3.23
N GLY A 51 -10.31 1.49 2.12
CA GLY A 51 -9.72 2.57 1.35
C GLY A 51 -8.51 3.22 2.03
N PHE A 52 -8.02 4.29 1.42
CA PHE A 52 -6.95 5.13 1.94
C PHE A 52 -7.28 5.79 3.27
N GLN A 53 -8.56 5.87 3.68
CA GLN A 53 -8.90 6.29 5.03
C GLN A 53 -8.42 5.30 6.08
N PHE A 54 -8.60 4.00 5.83
CA PHE A 54 -8.20 2.96 6.77
C PHE A 54 -6.68 2.94 6.95
N LEU A 55 -5.93 3.24 5.89
CA LEU A 55 -4.50 3.51 5.96
C LEU A 55 -4.20 4.62 6.98
N LEU A 56 -4.90 5.75 6.93
CA LEU A 56 -4.66 6.92 7.80
C LEU A 56 -5.12 6.77 9.25
N GLU A 57 -5.97 5.79 9.56
CA GLU A 57 -6.46 5.55 10.92
C GLU A 57 -5.46 4.78 11.78
N ARG A 58 -4.35 4.31 11.20
CA ARG A 58 -3.29 3.61 11.92
C ARG A 58 -2.30 4.60 12.53
N GLU A 59 -1.75 4.25 13.69
CA GLU A 59 -0.79 5.09 14.40
C GLU A 59 0.55 5.20 13.68
N ASP A 60 0.92 4.17 12.93
CA ASP A 60 2.15 4.09 12.14
C ASP A 60 2.03 4.72 10.73
N ALA A 61 0.84 5.17 10.35
CA ALA A 61 0.61 5.74 9.03
C ALA A 61 1.04 7.20 8.98
N ASP A 62 2.28 7.42 8.59
CA ASP A 62 2.82 8.75 8.33
C ASP A 62 3.02 9.03 6.83
N PHE A 63 3.45 10.26 6.53
CA PHE A 63 3.68 10.72 5.17
C PHE A 63 4.83 9.97 4.47
N ASN A 64 5.86 9.58 5.22
CA ASN A 64 7.01 8.86 4.69
C ASN A 64 6.60 7.45 4.27
N LEU A 65 5.79 6.77 5.09
CA LEU A 65 5.30 5.43 4.77
C LEU A 65 4.39 5.46 3.54
N CYS A 66 3.50 6.46 3.45
CA CYS A 66 2.64 6.63 2.27
C CYS A 66 3.44 6.93 0.99
N THR A 67 4.55 7.66 1.12
CA THR A 67 5.47 7.94 0.00
C THR A 67 6.23 6.68 -0.41
N LEU A 68 6.74 5.91 0.56
CA LEU A 68 7.41 4.64 0.33
C LEU A 68 6.49 3.62 -0.34
N MET A 69 5.22 3.56 0.06
CA MET A 69 4.21 2.73 -0.61
C MET A 69 4.04 3.16 -2.07
N ALA A 70 3.94 4.46 -2.35
CA ALA A 70 3.81 4.98 -3.71
C ALA A 70 5.02 4.61 -4.60
N GLU A 71 6.24 4.74 -4.07
CA GLU A 71 7.49 4.37 -4.74
C GLU A 71 7.58 2.87 -4.99
N SER A 72 7.13 2.06 -4.03
CA SER A 72 7.16 0.60 -4.14
C SER A 72 6.18 0.10 -5.20
N HIS A 73 4.99 0.70 -5.32
CA HIS A 73 4.07 0.41 -6.43
C HIS A 73 4.66 0.80 -7.78
N ALA A 74 5.37 1.94 -7.87
CA ALA A 74 6.07 2.30 -9.10
C ALA A 74 7.19 1.30 -9.44
N THR A 75 7.92 0.82 -8.44
CA THR A 75 9.05 -0.11 -8.62
C THR A 75 8.61 -1.46 -9.17
N ILE A 76 7.45 -1.98 -8.74
CA ILE A 76 6.90 -3.24 -9.25
C ILE A 76 6.15 -3.07 -10.59
N GLY A 77 6.06 -1.86 -11.14
CA GLY A 77 5.31 -1.59 -12.37
C GLY A 77 3.79 -1.46 -12.21
N ALA A 78 3.28 -1.38 -10.97
CA ALA A 78 1.86 -1.18 -10.70
C ALA A 78 1.43 0.29 -10.91
N GLU A 79 1.38 0.74 -12.17
CA GLU A 79 1.16 2.14 -12.55
C GLU A 79 -0.15 2.73 -12.00
N ARG A 80 -1.25 1.96 -12.04
CA ARG A 80 -2.55 2.39 -11.50
C ARG A 80 -2.54 2.54 -9.98
N GLY A 81 -1.92 1.58 -9.29
CA GLY A 81 -1.68 1.67 -7.84
C GLY A 81 -0.84 2.89 -7.49
N HIS A 82 0.25 3.13 -8.22
CA HIS A 82 1.08 4.34 -8.06
C HIS A 82 0.28 5.64 -8.30
N ARG A 83 -0.59 5.66 -9.33
CA ARG A 83 -1.47 6.81 -9.63
C ARG A 83 -2.49 7.05 -8.52
N ALA A 84 -3.04 6.00 -7.93
CA ALA A 84 -3.92 6.07 -6.76
C ALA A 84 -3.22 6.75 -5.57
N PHE A 85 -2.01 6.28 -5.24
CA PHE A 85 -1.18 6.89 -4.20
C PHE A 85 -0.82 8.35 -4.52
N SER A 86 -0.42 8.66 -5.75
CA SER A 86 -0.13 10.04 -6.16
C SER A 86 -1.33 10.97 -5.99
N LYS A 87 -2.53 10.49 -6.31
CA LYS A 87 -3.79 11.24 -6.14
C LYS A 87 -4.12 11.42 -4.66
N PHE A 88 -3.89 10.40 -3.85
CA PHE A 88 -4.02 10.45 -2.39
C PHE A 88 -3.04 11.45 -1.75
N LEU A 89 -1.75 11.36 -2.10
CA LEU A 89 -0.67 12.20 -1.59
C LEU A 89 -0.91 13.69 -1.89
N ARG A 90 -1.37 14.02 -3.11
CA ARG A 90 -1.80 15.39 -3.48
C ARG A 90 -2.89 15.94 -2.56
N GLY A 91 -3.79 15.08 -2.07
CA GLY A 91 -4.86 15.46 -1.17
C GLY A 91 -4.43 15.63 0.29
N ILE A 92 -3.27 15.08 0.70
CA ILE A 92 -2.77 15.13 2.09
C ILE A 92 -1.56 16.04 2.28
N LEU A 93 -1.02 16.63 1.21
CA LEU A 93 0.20 17.45 1.19
C LEU A 93 0.23 18.61 2.22
N TRP A 94 -0.90 18.93 2.84
CA TRP A 94 -1.06 20.01 3.83
C TRP A 94 -1.44 19.53 5.24
N ILE A 95 -1.63 18.22 5.45
CA ILE A 95 -2.13 17.66 6.71
C ILE A 95 -1.20 16.52 7.13
N ARG A 96 -0.51 16.68 8.27
CA ARG A 96 0.20 15.55 8.88
C ARG A 96 -0.81 14.45 9.20
N PRO A 97 -0.69 13.24 8.61
CA PRO A 97 -1.62 12.11 8.79
C PRO A 97 -2.00 11.81 10.25
N THR A 98 -1.07 12.05 11.17
CA THR A 98 -1.15 11.65 12.59
C THR A 98 -1.40 12.81 13.57
N SER A 99 -1.59 14.04 13.10
CA SER A 99 -1.87 15.15 14.03
C SER A 99 -3.25 14.98 14.68
N ALA A 100 -3.44 15.39 15.95
CA ALA A 100 -4.76 15.36 16.60
C ALA A 100 -5.87 16.10 15.80
N ILE A 101 -5.46 16.97 14.86
CA ILE A 101 -6.28 17.75 13.93
C ILE A 101 -6.67 16.95 12.66
N SER A 102 -5.92 15.89 12.28
CA SER A 102 -6.19 15.08 11.08
C SER A 102 -7.35 14.10 11.26
N ARG A 103 -7.61 13.59 12.47
CA ARG A 103 -8.73 12.66 12.76
C ARG A 103 -10.10 13.21 12.33
N PRO A 104 -10.50 14.45 12.69
CA PRO A 104 -11.75 15.02 12.19
C PRO A 104 -11.73 15.31 10.68
N PHE A 105 -10.57 15.65 10.10
CA PHE A 105 -10.42 15.88 8.66
C PHE A 105 -10.57 14.59 7.84
N ASN A 106 -10.06 13.47 8.36
CA ASN A 106 -10.20 12.13 7.76
C ASN A 106 -11.66 11.65 7.79
N LYS A 107 -12.41 11.93 8.88
CA LYS A 107 -13.86 11.64 8.97
C LYS A 107 -14.69 12.40 7.93
N LEU A 108 -14.28 13.61 7.53
CA LEU A 108 -14.94 14.38 6.47
C LEU A 108 -14.54 13.90 5.07
N ARG A 109 -13.44 13.15 4.94
CA ARG A 109 -12.88 12.73 3.65
C ARG A 109 -13.65 11.57 3.03
N LEU A 110 -14.11 10.60 3.83
CA LEU A 110 -14.97 9.50 3.34
C LEU A 110 -16.22 10.01 2.63
N PRO A 111 -17.07 10.86 3.26
CA PRO A 111 -18.30 11.28 2.59
C PRO A 111 -17.98 12.07 1.31
N LEU A 112 -16.91 12.86 1.28
CA LEU A 112 -16.47 13.58 0.08
C LEU A 112 -15.94 12.66 -1.03
N SER A 113 -15.17 11.62 -0.71
CA SER A 113 -14.71 10.64 -1.70
C SER A 113 -15.86 9.79 -2.22
N VAL A 114 -16.79 9.37 -1.35
CA VAL A 114 -18.01 8.65 -1.72
C VAL A 114 -18.91 9.50 -2.63
N ILE A 115 -19.14 10.78 -2.31
CA ILE A 115 -19.90 11.70 -3.17
C ILE A 115 -19.21 11.86 -4.53
N LYS A 116 -17.88 12.04 -4.56
CA LYS A 116 -17.12 12.14 -5.81
C LYS A 116 -17.23 10.87 -6.65
N ALA A 117 -17.06 9.69 -6.04
CA ALA A 117 -17.22 8.41 -6.71
C ALA A 117 -18.66 8.23 -7.25
N PHE A 118 -19.68 8.59 -6.48
CA PHE A 118 -21.08 8.57 -6.90
C PHE A 118 -21.35 9.49 -8.10
N LEU A 119 -20.68 10.63 -8.16
CA LEU A 119 -20.72 11.58 -9.29
C LEU A 119 -19.82 11.15 -10.47
N GLY A 120 -19.24 9.95 -10.44
CA GLY A 120 -18.39 9.42 -11.50
C GLY A 120 -16.98 10.00 -11.56
N PHE A 121 -16.56 10.76 -10.54
CA PHE A 121 -15.16 11.19 -10.44
C PHE A 121 -14.29 10.02 -9.98
N GLU A 122 -13.26 9.74 -10.77
CA GLU A 122 -12.16 8.86 -10.39
C GLU A 122 -11.53 9.36 -9.06
N THR A 123 -11.52 8.53 -8.02
CA THR A 123 -10.92 8.80 -6.70
C THR A 123 -9.66 7.97 -6.50
N ALA A 124 -8.89 8.24 -5.43
CA ALA A 124 -7.76 7.38 -5.09
C ALA A 124 -8.22 5.96 -4.73
N ASP A 125 -9.32 5.84 -3.98
CA ASP A 125 -9.90 4.54 -3.58
C ASP A 125 -10.37 3.74 -4.80
N THR A 126 -11.15 4.37 -5.70
CA THR A 126 -11.64 3.68 -6.91
C THR A 126 -10.48 3.22 -7.80
N LEU A 127 -9.47 4.08 -8.01
CA LEU A 127 -8.27 3.71 -8.76
C LEU A 127 -7.57 2.49 -8.17
N TYR A 128 -7.43 2.44 -6.85
CA TYR A 128 -6.72 1.35 -6.20
C TYR A 128 -7.54 0.06 -6.22
N PHE A 129 -8.84 0.12 -5.94
CA PHE A 129 -9.72 -1.06 -5.99
C PHE A 129 -9.79 -1.66 -7.39
N GLU A 130 -9.82 -0.84 -8.44
CA GLU A 130 -9.80 -1.31 -9.83
C GLU A 130 -8.45 -1.93 -10.22
N SER A 131 -7.37 -1.60 -9.52
CA SER A 131 -6.02 -2.13 -9.79
C SER A 131 -5.52 -3.14 -8.77
N SER A 132 -6.31 -3.52 -7.77
CA SER A 132 -5.82 -4.29 -6.61
C SER A 132 -5.27 -5.65 -7.01
N ASP A 133 -5.98 -6.35 -7.90
CA ASP A 133 -5.62 -7.70 -8.34
C ASP A 133 -4.38 -7.66 -9.24
N GLU A 134 -4.33 -6.68 -10.15
CA GLU A 134 -3.18 -6.42 -11.03
C GLU A 134 -1.93 -6.06 -10.21
N THR A 135 -2.08 -5.22 -9.19
CA THR A 135 -0.98 -4.85 -8.28
C THR A 135 -0.42 -6.08 -7.56
N PHE A 136 -1.29 -7.01 -7.18
CA PHE A 136 -0.88 -8.23 -6.51
C PHE A 136 -0.11 -9.17 -7.44
N GLY A 137 -0.54 -9.30 -8.70
CA GLY A 137 0.21 -10.03 -9.74
C GLY A 137 1.60 -9.42 -10.00
N PHE A 138 1.68 -8.09 -10.12
CA PHE A 138 2.98 -7.41 -10.26
C PHE A 138 3.91 -7.62 -9.06
N LEU A 139 3.35 -7.70 -7.85
CA LEU A 139 4.14 -8.01 -6.66
C LEU A 139 4.68 -9.44 -6.71
N ALA A 140 3.87 -10.42 -7.13
CA ALA A 140 4.31 -11.79 -7.30
C ALA A 140 5.44 -11.90 -8.36
N ASP A 141 5.31 -11.21 -9.49
CA ASP A 141 6.34 -11.16 -10.52
C ASP A 141 7.63 -10.48 -10.05
N TYR A 142 7.50 -9.42 -9.24
CA TYR A 142 8.63 -8.80 -8.58
C TYR A 142 9.36 -9.78 -7.64
N ILE A 143 8.64 -10.57 -6.85
CA ILE A 143 9.21 -11.59 -5.96
C ILE A 143 9.98 -12.63 -6.79
N ARG A 144 9.36 -13.18 -7.84
CA ARG A 144 10.00 -14.15 -8.74
C ARG A 144 11.29 -13.60 -9.36
N SER A 145 11.27 -12.34 -9.78
CA SER A 145 12.41 -11.68 -10.42
C SER A 145 13.54 -11.30 -9.45
N ASN A 146 13.27 -11.32 -8.14
CA ASN A 146 14.22 -10.93 -7.09
C ASN A 146 14.47 -12.06 -6.07
N ALA A 147 14.25 -13.32 -6.46
CA ALA A 147 14.35 -14.48 -5.57
C ALA A 147 15.70 -14.54 -4.82
N ASP A 148 16.81 -14.22 -5.50
CA ASP A 148 18.16 -14.22 -4.90
C ASP A 148 18.37 -13.15 -3.83
N ALA A 149 17.54 -12.10 -3.83
CA ALA A 149 17.62 -10.97 -2.90
C ALA A 149 16.53 -11.03 -1.82
N LEU A 150 15.75 -12.11 -1.78
CA LEU A 150 14.68 -12.35 -0.82
C LEU A 150 15.00 -13.59 0.03
N PRO A 151 14.44 -13.71 1.24
CA PRO A 151 14.66 -14.89 2.05
C PRO A 151 14.13 -16.14 1.34
N ALA A 152 15.01 -17.14 1.17
CA ALA A 152 14.66 -18.42 0.59
C ALA A 152 13.79 -19.26 1.55
N GLY A 153 12.92 -20.09 0.97
CA GLY A 153 12.18 -21.15 1.66
C GLY A 153 12.97 -22.45 1.73
#